data_AF-A0A1F8AFU9-F1
#
_entry.id   AF-A0A1F8AFU9-F1
#
_cell.length_a   1.000
_cell.length_b   1.000
_cell.length_c   1.000
_cell.angle_alpha   90.00
_cell.angle_beta   90.00
_cell.angle_gamma   90.00
#
_symmetry.space_group_name_H-M   'P 1'
#
loop_
_entity.id
_entity.type
_entity.pdbx_description
1 polymer ?
#
loop_
_entity_poly.entity_id
_entity_poly.type
_entity_poly.pdbx_seq_one_letter_code
_entity_poly.pdbx_strand_id
1 'polypeptide(L)'
;MAATPALPQDSLVRETNRPYFHRESYLPGATAQSHASNLLLLPNGDVLCAWFGGSMEGKPDISIYLSRLRAGEQSWSEAIQMTHDNTRSEQNPVLFRTPAGALWLLYTSQHAGNQDSAIVKHRISKDDGITWGKEEVLFPDSGIFIRQPLIVLDDGAWVIPVFKCRVEPGERWLGNNDISCIRVSRDEGHTWIESAIPESTGCVHMEIQRLKDGSYLGLFRSRWADHIYLATSPDGLSWSPPQATVLPNANAGICFDVLPSGRVVLVYNHSSKLDATGRRQGLYDDIGDGVDERQDQRSTEDGRESFWGAPRAPLCVAWSDDSGKTWERRVLEDGDGYCMTNNSEKKLNRELSYPSMVLGGDRIHIAYTFWRQRIKYVQIQDDFFMIEPSILHLS
;
A
#
# COMPACT_ATOMS: atom_id res chain seq x y z
N MET A 1 15.85 9.55 -26.58
CA MET A 1 15.28 9.44 -25.22
C MET A 1 15.60 10.73 -24.50
N ALA A 2 14.60 11.50 -24.09
CA ALA A 2 14.84 12.65 -23.22
C ALA A 2 15.44 12.14 -21.90
N ALA A 3 16.45 12.82 -21.37
CA ALA A 3 17.03 12.45 -20.07
C ALA A 3 15.94 12.57 -19.00
N THR A 4 15.71 11.53 -18.21
CA THR A 4 14.79 11.58 -17.07
C THR A 4 15.29 12.67 -16.12
N PRO A 5 14.45 13.65 -15.73
CA PRO A 5 14.87 14.73 -14.85
C PRO A 5 15.40 14.16 -13.53
N ALA A 6 16.51 14.75 -13.04
CA ALA A 6 17.09 14.35 -11.77
C ALA A 6 16.13 14.70 -10.62
N LEU A 7 15.90 13.74 -9.72
CA LEU A 7 15.05 13.95 -8.55
C LEU A 7 15.73 14.91 -7.56
N PRO A 8 14.95 15.80 -6.89
CA PRO A 8 15.46 16.60 -5.79
C PRO A 8 16.18 15.74 -4.74
N GLN A 9 17.32 16.26 -4.27
CA GLN A 9 18.18 15.54 -3.31
C GLN A 9 17.81 15.86 -1.87
N ASP A 10 17.29 17.06 -1.60
CA ASP A 10 16.78 17.39 -0.27
C ASP A 10 15.40 16.80 -0.01
N SER A 11 15.01 16.81 1.26
CA SER A 11 13.72 16.30 1.74
C SER A 11 12.81 17.42 2.26
N LEU A 12 12.93 18.63 1.68
CA LEU A 12 12.11 19.78 2.03
C LEU A 12 10.73 19.66 1.38
N VAL A 13 9.70 19.93 2.16
CA VAL A 13 8.30 20.03 1.75
C VAL A 13 8.06 21.41 1.16
N ARG A 14 7.69 21.46 -0.12
CA ARG A 14 7.53 22.71 -0.87
C ARG A 14 6.15 22.79 -1.47
N GLU A 15 5.59 23.99 -1.47
CA GLU A 15 4.41 24.28 -2.29
C GLU A 15 4.77 24.27 -3.77
N THR A 16 3.86 23.78 -4.59
CA THR A 16 4.03 23.71 -6.04
C THR A 16 2.88 24.43 -6.72
N ASN A 17 3.12 24.93 -7.92
CA ASN A 17 2.10 25.61 -8.70
C ASN A 17 1.09 24.60 -9.30
N ARG A 18 0.03 24.30 -8.55
CA ARG A 18 -1.14 23.52 -8.98
C ARG A 18 -2.40 24.40 -8.82
N PRO A 19 -3.51 24.11 -9.53
CA PRO A 19 -4.76 24.87 -9.40
C PRO A 19 -5.52 24.59 -8.09
N TYR A 20 -4.85 23.99 -7.11
CA TYR A 20 -5.33 23.64 -5.78
C TYR A 20 -4.13 23.61 -4.85
N PHE A 21 -4.34 23.66 -3.53
CA PHE A 21 -3.26 23.54 -2.57
C PHE A 21 -2.51 22.23 -2.78
N HIS A 22 -1.22 22.32 -3.07
CA HIS A 22 -0.36 21.17 -3.25
C HIS A 22 1.03 21.45 -2.72
N ARG A 23 1.46 20.63 -1.78
CA ARG A 23 2.86 20.58 -1.33
C ARG A 23 3.44 19.21 -1.58
N GLU A 24 4.71 19.13 -1.90
CA GLU A 24 5.39 17.86 -2.12
C GLU A 24 6.80 17.82 -1.54
N SER A 25 7.28 16.60 -1.35
CA SER A 25 8.68 16.30 -1.04
C SER A 25 9.06 14.91 -1.53
N TYR A 26 10.35 14.63 -1.63
CA TYR A 26 10.88 13.28 -1.82
C TYR A 26 11.61 12.88 -0.54
N LEU A 27 11.17 11.83 0.13
CA LEU A 27 11.80 11.36 1.37
C LEU A 27 13.23 10.86 1.10
N PRO A 28 14.18 10.92 2.04
CA PRO A 28 15.58 10.57 1.79
C PRO A 28 15.73 9.19 1.15
N GLY A 29 16.47 9.11 0.05
CA GLY A 29 16.77 7.84 -0.60
C GLY A 29 17.87 7.10 0.15
N ALA A 30 17.49 6.15 1.02
CA ALA A 30 18.45 5.36 1.81
C ALA A 30 19.11 4.24 1.02
N THR A 31 18.46 3.79 -0.06
CA THR A 31 18.78 2.56 -0.79
C THR A 31 18.47 2.74 -2.28
N ALA A 32 18.95 1.82 -3.13
CA ALA A 32 18.68 1.84 -4.57
C ALA A 32 17.19 1.71 -4.89
N GLN A 33 16.48 0.89 -4.11
CA GLN A 33 15.04 0.72 -4.17
C GLN A 33 14.35 1.27 -2.92
N SER A 34 13.22 1.94 -3.09
CA SER A 34 12.28 2.31 -2.02
C SER A 34 10.86 2.02 -2.49
N HIS A 35 10.06 1.30 -1.70
CA HIS A 35 8.72 0.87 -2.11
C HIS A 35 7.76 0.68 -0.91
N ALA A 36 6.46 0.70 -1.23
CA ALA A 36 5.33 0.41 -0.33
C ALA A 36 5.35 1.24 0.96
N SER A 37 5.18 2.56 0.81
CA SER A 37 5.08 3.45 1.96
C SER A 37 3.81 3.20 2.79
N ASN A 38 3.91 3.50 4.09
CA ASN A 38 2.81 3.60 5.04
C ASN A 38 3.00 4.82 5.94
N LEU A 39 1.97 5.65 6.04
CA LEU A 39 1.95 6.89 6.83
C LEU A 39 1.22 6.68 8.16
N LEU A 40 1.66 7.41 9.18
CA LEU A 40 0.92 7.57 10.43
C LEU A 40 1.05 9.01 10.94
N LEU A 41 -0.08 9.65 11.23
CA LEU A 41 -0.12 10.93 11.94
C LEU A 41 -0.18 10.69 13.44
N LEU A 42 0.75 11.29 14.19
CA LEU A 42 0.81 11.18 15.64
C LEU A 42 0.02 12.31 16.34
N PRO A 43 -0.43 12.12 17.59
CA PRO A 43 -1.18 13.15 18.33
C PRO A 43 -0.41 14.46 18.54
N ASN A 44 0.93 14.42 18.53
CA ASN A 44 1.77 15.61 18.63
C ASN A 44 1.89 16.39 17.30
N GLY A 45 1.26 15.91 16.22
CA GLY A 45 1.30 16.49 14.88
C GLY A 45 2.47 16.01 14.00
N ASP A 46 3.34 15.13 14.52
CA ASP A 46 4.38 14.51 13.70
C ASP A 46 3.74 13.56 12.68
N VAL A 47 4.31 13.52 11.47
CA VAL A 47 3.97 12.52 10.46
C VAL A 47 5.12 11.54 10.34
N LEU A 48 4.85 10.26 10.55
CA LEU A 48 5.76 9.16 10.29
C LEU A 48 5.51 8.58 8.90
N CYS A 49 6.58 8.19 8.21
CA CYS A 49 6.50 7.42 6.98
C CYS A 49 7.45 6.24 7.07
N ALA A 50 6.91 5.02 6.98
CA ALA A 50 7.69 3.81 6.84
C ALA A 50 7.63 3.30 5.40
N TRP A 51 8.69 2.65 4.91
CA TRP A 51 8.74 1.98 3.61
C TRP A 51 9.75 0.85 3.68
N PHE A 52 9.76 -0.05 2.70
CA PHE A 52 10.88 -1.00 2.58
C PHE A 52 11.86 -0.56 1.50
N GLY A 53 13.13 -0.86 1.70
CA GLY A 53 14.21 -0.50 0.78
C GLY A 53 15.39 -1.47 0.84
N GLY A 54 16.14 -1.51 -0.25
CA GLY A 54 17.30 -2.39 -0.44
C GLY A 54 17.74 -2.35 -1.91
N SER A 55 18.40 -3.40 -2.39
CA SER A 55 18.79 -3.49 -3.82
C SER A 55 17.60 -3.80 -4.74
N MET A 56 16.76 -4.78 -4.38
CA MET A 56 15.59 -5.19 -5.16
C MET A 56 14.60 -6.02 -4.34
N GLU A 57 13.30 -5.75 -4.47
CA GLU A 57 12.22 -6.48 -3.80
C GLU A 57 12.40 -7.99 -3.90
N GLY A 58 12.24 -8.68 -2.77
CA GLY A 58 12.43 -10.11 -2.63
C GLY A 58 13.87 -10.50 -2.25
N LYS A 59 14.86 -9.62 -2.34
CA LYS A 59 16.21 -9.96 -1.85
C LYS A 59 16.33 -9.87 -0.32
N PRO A 60 17.29 -10.59 0.29
CA PRO A 60 17.49 -10.58 1.74
C PRO A 60 18.03 -9.26 2.32
N ASP A 61 18.51 -8.33 1.49
CA ASP A 61 18.98 -7.01 1.93
C ASP A 61 17.85 -5.97 2.02
N ILE A 62 16.59 -6.40 1.83
CA ILE A 62 15.42 -5.55 1.94
C ILE A 62 15.05 -5.39 3.41
N SER A 63 15.12 -4.15 3.90
CA SER A 63 14.80 -3.76 5.27
C SER A 63 13.71 -2.68 5.29
N ILE A 64 13.08 -2.50 6.44
CA ILE A 64 12.17 -1.38 6.69
C ILE A 64 12.96 -0.14 7.06
N TYR A 65 12.56 1.01 6.52
CA TYR A 65 13.08 2.33 6.84
C TYR A 65 11.95 3.21 7.37
N LEU A 66 12.30 4.17 8.23
CA LEU A 66 11.38 5.14 8.82
C LEU A 66 11.97 6.54 8.71
N SER A 67 11.14 7.51 8.33
CA SER A 67 11.46 8.94 8.44
C SER A 67 10.30 9.68 9.11
N ARG A 68 10.61 10.84 9.69
CA ARG A 68 9.66 11.67 10.45
C ARG A 68 9.68 13.10 9.93
N LEU A 69 8.51 13.65 9.67
CA LEU A 69 8.28 15.08 9.56
C LEU A 69 7.75 15.59 10.89
N ARG A 70 8.53 16.37 11.64
CA ARG A 70 8.07 16.90 12.93
C ARG A 70 7.04 18.00 12.72
N ALA A 71 6.11 18.12 13.66
CA ALA A 71 5.15 19.20 13.66
C ALA A 71 5.84 20.57 13.57
N GLY A 72 5.44 21.39 12.58
CA GLY A 72 6.01 22.72 12.33
C GLY A 72 7.31 22.73 11.52
N GLU A 73 7.99 21.60 11.36
CA GLU A 73 9.15 21.47 10.48
C GLU A 73 8.71 21.37 9.01
N GLN A 74 9.65 21.67 8.11
CA GLN A 74 9.41 21.62 6.67
C GLN A 74 10.28 20.58 5.98
N SER A 75 11.08 19.82 6.73
CA SER A 75 11.95 18.79 6.16
C SER A 75 11.73 17.47 6.87
N TRP A 76 11.70 16.39 6.10
CA TRP A 76 11.76 15.05 6.64
C TRP A 76 13.14 14.78 7.26
N SER A 77 13.16 14.06 8.38
CA SER A 77 14.40 13.56 8.97
C SER A 77 15.10 12.59 8.03
N GLU A 78 16.39 12.35 8.28
CA GLU A 78 17.10 11.22 7.68
C GLU A 78 16.31 9.91 7.88
N ALA A 79 16.44 9.01 6.91
CA ALA A 79 15.83 7.69 6.95
C ALA A 79 16.61 6.78 7.91
N ILE A 80 15.91 6.19 8.88
CA ILE A 80 16.48 5.26 9.86
C ILE A 80 16.09 3.84 9.45
N GLN A 81 17.08 2.96 9.32
CA GLN A 81 16.83 1.53 9.10
C GLN A 81 16.25 0.92 10.39
N MET A 82 15.08 0.30 10.26
CA MET A 82 14.27 -0.23 11.36
C MET A 82 14.40 -1.72 11.53
N THR A 83 14.91 -2.44 10.55
CA THR A 83 15.03 -3.90 10.61
C THR A 83 16.35 -4.33 9.98
N HIS A 84 16.89 -5.46 10.42
CA HIS A 84 18.28 -5.86 10.14
C HIS A 84 18.43 -7.37 9.87
N ASP A 85 17.33 -8.08 9.60
CA ASP A 85 17.37 -9.50 9.29
C ASP A 85 17.77 -9.70 7.82
N ASN A 86 19.08 -9.79 7.58
CA ASN A 86 19.64 -9.98 6.23
C ASN A 86 19.46 -11.40 5.67
N THR A 87 18.63 -12.25 6.30
CA THR A 87 18.30 -13.59 5.82
C THR A 87 16.93 -13.67 5.15
N ARG A 88 16.13 -12.60 5.28
CA ARG A 88 14.76 -12.50 4.78
C ARG A 88 14.54 -11.15 4.10
N SER A 89 13.57 -11.07 3.21
CA SER A 89 13.13 -9.82 2.60
C SER A 89 12.01 -9.23 3.46
N GLU A 90 12.22 -8.06 4.07
CA GLU A 90 11.28 -7.42 5.00
C GLU A 90 10.49 -6.29 4.33
N GLN A 91 9.19 -6.48 4.14
CA GLN A 91 8.36 -5.70 3.22
C GLN A 91 7.05 -5.23 3.84
N ASN A 92 6.36 -4.35 3.11
CA ASN A 92 5.02 -3.83 3.41
C ASN A 92 4.85 -3.40 4.88
N PRO A 93 5.63 -2.40 5.34
CA PRO A 93 5.49 -1.93 6.71
C PRO A 93 4.10 -1.32 6.94
N VAL A 94 3.58 -1.52 8.14
CA VAL A 94 2.34 -0.92 8.64
C VAL A 94 2.62 -0.31 10.01
N LEU A 95 2.36 0.99 10.13
CA LEU A 95 2.41 1.71 11.39
C LEU A 95 1.03 1.73 12.03
N PHE A 96 0.96 1.43 13.32
CA PHE A 96 -0.29 1.48 14.09
C PHE A 96 -0.05 2.02 15.48
N ARG A 97 -0.76 3.07 15.88
CA ARG A 97 -0.75 3.55 17.27
C ARG A 97 -1.92 2.93 18.01
N THR A 98 -1.60 2.09 19.00
CA THR A 98 -2.60 1.47 19.88
C THR A 98 -3.40 2.53 20.65
N PRO A 99 -4.64 2.20 21.10
CA PRO A 99 -5.40 3.07 21.99
C PRO A 99 -4.64 3.44 23.28
N ALA A 100 -3.80 2.53 23.80
CA ALA A 100 -2.95 2.75 24.97
C ALA A 100 -1.72 3.63 24.69
N GLY A 101 -1.46 4.00 23.42
CA GLY A 101 -0.42 4.93 23.02
C GLY A 101 0.93 4.30 22.62
N ALA A 102 1.07 2.98 22.70
CA ALA A 102 2.21 2.29 22.10
C ALA A 102 2.12 2.34 20.57
N LEU A 103 3.26 2.51 19.90
CA LEU A 103 3.38 2.50 18.44
C LEU A 103 3.92 1.14 17.98
N TRP A 104 3.22 0.50 17.06
CA TRP A 104 3.59 -0.75 16.45
C TRP A 104 4.10 -0.49 15.04
N LEU A 105 5.22 -1.13 14.69
CA LEU A 105 5.70 -1.29 13.32
C LEU A 105 5.58 -2.76 12.98
N LEU A 106 4.58 -3.09 12.17
CA LEU A 106 4.38 -4.43 11.64
C LEU A 106 4.98 -4.51 10.24
N TYR A 107 5.46 -5.68 9.84
CA TYR A 107 5.97 -5.91 8.49
C TYR A 107 5.89 -7.39 8.12
N THR A 108 5.83 -7.65 6.82
CA THR A 108 5.91 -8.99 6.27
C THR A 108 7.38 -9.37 6.10
N SER A 109 7.76 -10.61 6.40
CA SER A 109 9.14 -11.10 6.27
C SER A 109 9.14 -12.45 5.55
N GLN A 110 9.73 -12.51 4.35
CA GLN A 110 9.71 -13.68 3.47
C GLN A 110 11.11 -14.17 3.10
N HIS A 111 11.22 -15.44 2.72
CA HIS A 111 12.46 -15.96 2.11
C HIS A 111 12.47 -15.64 0.62
N ALA A 112 13.49 -14.89 0.19
CA ALA A 112 13.70 -14.55 -1.22
C ALA A 112 12.40 -14.01 -1.89
N GLY A 113 12.15 -14.33 -3.16
CA GLY A 113 10.92 -14.03 -3.89
C GLY A 113 9.71 -14.94 -3.55
N ASN A 114 9.69 -15.64 -2.42
CA ASN A 114 8.64 -16.61 -2.12
C ASN A 114 7.62 -16.02 -1.13
N GLN A 115 6.54 -15.41 -1.64
CA GLN A 115 5.48 -14.85 -0.79
C GLN A 115 4.78 -15.93 0.05
N ASP A 116 4.68 -17.15 -0.45
CA ASP A 116 4.14 -18.30 0.29
C ASP A 116 4.95 -18.66 1.56
N SER A 117 6.17 -18.15 1.71
CA SER A 117 7.03 -18.33 2.89
C SER A 117 6.89 -17.23 3.95
N ALA A 118 6.06 -16.22 3.68
CA ALA A 118 6.01 -15.01 4.48
C ALA A 118 5.38 -15.23 5.85
N ILE A 119 5.95 -14.55 6.85
CA ILE A 119 5.41 -14.41 8.20
C ILE A 119 5.23 -12.93 8.52
N VAL A 120 4.43 -12.59 9.53
CA VAL A 120 4.35 -11.19 10.03
C VAL A 120 5.15 -11.06 11.31
N LYS A 121 6.03 -10.05 11.33
CA LYS A 121 6.79 -9.64 12.51
C LYS A 121 6.36 -8.24 12.94
N HIS A 122 6.70 -7.88 14.17
CA HIS A 122 6.48 -6.53 14.67
C HIS A 122 7.59 -6.06 15.62
N ARG A 123 7.67 -4.73 15.77
CA ARG A 123 8.43 -4.03 16.80
C ARG A 123 7.51 -3.03 17.48
N ILE A 124 7.71 -2.80 18.77
CA ILE A 124 6.89 -1.87 19.57
C ILE A 124 7.76 -0.73 20.10
N SER A 125 7.29 0.50 19.94
CA SER A 125 7.80 1.70 20.58
C SER A 125 6.83 2.18 21.66
N LYS A 126 7.38 2.68 22.78
CA LYS A 126 6.61 3.25 23.91
C LYS A 126 6.77 4.77 24.01
N ASP A 127 7.46 5.38 23.07
CA ASP A 127 7.85 6.79 23.04
C ASP A 127 7.63 7.41 21.65
N ASP A 128 6.49 7.07 21.03
CA ASP A 128 6.05 7.57 19.72
C ASP A 128 7.11 7.41 18.62
N GLY A 129 7.82 6.28 18.59
CA GLY A 129 8.75 5.89 17.54
C GLY A 129 10.16 6.45 17.67
N ILE A 130 10.55 6.95 18.85
CA ILE A 130 11.92 7.41 19.13
C ILE A 130 12.84 6.21 19.41
N THR A 131 12.41 5.29 20.28
CA THR A 131 13.08 4.02 20.54
C THR A 131 12.15 2.84 20.28
N TRP A 132 12.74 1.71 19.92
CA TRP A 132 12.01 0.52 19.48
C TRP A 132 12.52 -0.72 20.19
N GLY A 133 11.58 -1.53 20.68
CA GLY A 133 11.86 -2.83 21.29
C GLY A 133 12.45 -3.83 20.30
N LYS A 134 12.67 -5.05 20.80
CA LYS A 134 13.12 -6.18 19.98
C LYS A 134 12.06 -6.55 18.94
N GLU A 135 12.53 -7.18 17.88
CA GLU A 135 11.68 -7.88 16.91
C GLU A 135 10.99 -9.07 17.58
N GLU A 136 9.71 -9.28 17.26
CA GLU A 136 8.95 -10.47 17.62
C GLU A 136 8.12 -10.94 16.41
N VAL A 137 7.88 -12.25 16.32
CA VAL A 137 6.98 -12.83 15.31
C VAL A 137 5.55 -12.71 15.84
N LEU A 138 4.69 -12.02 15.09
CA LEU A 138 3.27 -11.86 15.42
C LEU A 138 2.44 -13.01 14.84
N PHE A 139 2.62 -13.31 13.55
CA PHE A 139 1.96 -14.43 12.87
C PHE A 139 3.01 -15.37 12.29
N PRO A 140 3.21 -16.55 12.89
CA PRO A 140 4.20 -17.53 12.45
C PRO A 140 3.73 -18.38 11.26
N ASP A 141 2.43 -18.32 10.93
CA ASP A 141 1.84 -19.08 9.83
C ASP A 141 2.45 -18.61 8.51
N SER A 142 2.93 -19.54 7.69
CA SER A 142 3.52 -19.23 6.39
C SER A 142 2.48 -18.69 5.40
N GLY A 143 2.93 -17.83 4.49
CA GLY A 143 2.12 -17.31 3.40
C GLY A 143 1.14 -16.24 3.84
N ILE A 144 1.44 -15.48 4.90
CA ILE A 144 0.61 -14.37 5.37
C ILE A 144 1.27 -13.03 5.09
N PHE A 145 0.50 -12.11 4.53
CA PHE A 145 0.95 -10.74 4.25
C PHE A 145 0.04 -9.70 4.89
N ILE A 146 0.65 -8.58 5.21
CA ILE A 146 -0.02 -7.32 5.54
C ILE A 146 0.35 -6.23 4.54
N ARG A 147 -0.47 -5.19 4.46
CA ARG A 147 -0.13 -3.95 3.73
C ARG A 147 -0.89 -2.74 4.25
N GLN A 148 -2.16 -2.92 4.60
CA GLN A 148 -3.02 -1.81 4.97
C GLN A 148 -3.06 -1.65 6.48
N PRO A 149 -3.35 -0.43 6.98
CA PRO A 149 -3.52 -0.18 8.40
C PRO A 149 -4.54 -1.13 9.01
N LEU A 150 -4.30 -1.50 10.27
CA LEU A 150 -5.28 -2.19 11.09
C LEU A 150 -6.23 -1.16 11.71
N ILE A 151 -7.46 -1.58 11.97
CA ILE A 151 -8.49 -0.73 12.58
C ILE A 151 -8.86 -1.23 13.97
N VAL A 152 -9.40 -0.33 14.79
CA VAL A 152 -10.05 -0.66 16.06
C VAL A 152 -11.55 -0.45 15.88
N LEU A 153 -12.33 -1.50 16.14
CA LEU A 153 -13.80 -1.45 16.06
C LEU A 153 -14.40 -0.73 17.27
N ASP A 154 -15.69 -0.39 17.17
CA ASP A 154 -16.42 0.31 18.26
C ASP A 154 -16.45 -0.50 19.57
N ASP A 155 -16.37 -1.84 19.49
CA ASP A 155 -16.30 -2.74 20.65
C ASP A 155 -14.87 -2.94 21.20
N GLY A 156 -13.88 -2.23 20.64
CA GLY A 156 -12.47 -2.28 21.02
C GLY A 156 -11.66 -3.40 20.36
N ALA A 157 -12.28 -4.27 19.55
CA ALA A 157 -11.54 -5.31 18.85
C ALA A 157 -10.58 -4.73 17.81
N TRP A 158 -9.38 -5.30 17.70
CA TRP A 158 -8.40 -4.92 16.68
C TRP A 158 -8.55 -5.83 15.48
N VAL A 159 -8.57 -5.27 14.28
CA VAL A 159 -8.74 -6.00 13.02
C VAL A 159 -7.59 -5.68 12.09
N ILE A 160 -6.75 -6.68 11.80
CA ILE A 160 -5.69 -6.58 10.80
C ILE A 160 -6.20 -7.23 9.51
N PRO A 161 -6.34 -6.48 8.40
CA PRO A 161 -6.56 -7.09 7.10
C PRO A 161 -5.28 -7.80 6.65
N VAL A 162 -5.41 -9.07 6.27
CA VAL A 162 -4.31 -9.90 5.76
C VAL A 162 -4.71 -10.54 4.44
N PHE A 163 -3.74 -11.03 3.68
CA PHE A 163 -4.03 -11.94 2.58
C PHE A 163 -3.11 -13.15 2.63
N LYS A 164 -3.62 -14.27 2.12
CA LYS A 164 -2.92 -15.55 2.08
C LYS A 164 -2.32 -15.77 0.71
N CYS A 165 -1.01 -15.95 0.66
CA CYS A 165 -0.25 -16.36 -0.51
C CYS A 165 -0.22 -17.90 -0.54
N ARG A 166 -1.21 -18.50 -1.19
CA ARG A 166 -1.42 -19.96 -1.16
C ARG A 166 -0.75 -20.63 -2.34
N VAL A 167 -0.13 -21.79 -2.11
CA VAL A 167 0.43 -22.67 -3.14
C VAL A 167 0.17 -24.12 -2.78
N GLU A 168 0.02 -24.99 -3.78
CA GLU A 168 0.08 -26.42 -3.55
C GLU A 168 1.54 -26.89 -3.38
N PRO A 169 1.79 -27.99 -2.64
CA PRO A 169 3.13 -28.52 -2.48
C PRO A 169 3.84 -28.76 -3.82
N GLY A 170 5.02 -28.15 -3.99
CA GLY A 170 5.83 -28.28 -5.20
C GLY A 170 5.55 -27.22 -6.27
N GLU A 171 4.58 -26.33 -6.06
CA GLU A 171 4.32 -25.20 -6.96
C GLU A 171 5.16 -23.96 -6.63
N ARG A 172 5.44 -23.16 -7.66
CA ARG A 172 5.94 -21.80 -7.57
C ARG A 172 4.77 -20.84 -7.45
N TRP A 173 4.81 -19.99 -6.43
CA TRP A 173 3.76 -19.00 -6.18
C TRP A 173 3.68 -17.96 -7.31
N LEU A 174 2.47 -17.75 -7.85
CA LEU A 174 2.17 -16.69 -8.84
C LEU A 174 1.01 -15.77 -8.40
N GLY A 175 0.37 -16.07 -7.27
CA GLY A 175 -0.77 -15.31 -6.75
C GLY A 175 -2.13 -15.75 -7.32
N ASN A 176 -2.17 -16.84 -8.09
CA ASN A 176 -3.38 -17.32 -8.77
C ASN A 176 -4.45 -17.82 -7.80
N ASN A 177 -4.07 -18.12 -6.55
CA ASN A 177 -4.96 -18.65 -5.54
C ASN A 177 -4.99 -17.79 -4.27
N ASP A 178 -4.56 -16.53 -4.32
CA ASP A 178 -4.53 -15.70 -3.12
C ASP A 178 -5.95 -15.33 -2.67
N ILE A 179 -6.17 -15.25 -1.36
CA ILE A 179 -7.45 -14.79 -0.76
C ILE A 179 -7.20 -13.74 0.30
N SER A 180 -8.21 -12.93 0.58
CA SER A 180 -8.20 -11.99 1.70
C SER A 180 -8.79 -12.65 2.96
N CYS A 181 -8.22 -12.30 4.11
CA CYS A 181 -8.73 -12.64 5.43
C CYS A 181 -8.64 -11.42 6.35
N ILE A 182 -9.26 -11.50 7.51
CA ILE A 182 -9.01 -10.63 8.66
C ILE A 182 -8.48 -11.44 9.83
N ARG A 183 -7.59 -10.83 10.62
CA ARG A 183 -7.16 -11.33 11.93
C ARG A 183 -7.73 -10.40 12.99
N VAL A 184 -8.45 -10.97 13.96
CA VAL A 184 -9.17 -10.23 14.99
C VAL A 184 -8.61 -10.55 16.37
N SER A 185 -8.24 -9.51 17.11
CA SER A 185 -7.86 -9.62 18.52
C SER A 185 -8.88 -8.89 19.40
N ARG A 186 -9.21 -9.50 20.54
CA ARG A 186 -10.10 -8.92 21.58
C ARG A 186 -9.37 -8.70 22.91
N ASP A 187 -8.06 -8.82 22.89
CA ASP A 187 -7.16 -8.76 24.03
C ASP A 187 -5.90 -7.96 23.69
N GLU A 188 -6.08 -6.81 23.01
CA GLU A 188 -5.01 -5.84 22.73
C GLU A 188 -3.79 -6.45 21.99
N GLY A 189 -4.08 -7.37 21.08
CA GLY A 189 -3.10 -8.00 20.20
C GLY A 189 -2.37 -9.22 20.78
N HIS A 190 -2.80 -9.73 21.95
CA HIS A 190 -2.21 -10.94 22.54
C HIS A 190 -2.61 -12.22 21.80
N THR A 191 -3.88 -12.38 21.43
CA THR A 191 -4.38 -13.52 20.66
C THR A 191 -5.19 -13.06 19.46
N TRP A 192 -5.22 -13.90 18.41
CA TRP A 192 -5.81 -13.55 17.11
C TRP A 192 -6.60 -14.71 16.53
N ILE A 193 -7.79 -14.42 16.04
CA ILE A 193 -8.65 -15.36 15.29
C ILE A 193 -8.69 -14.92 13.83
N GLU A 194 -8.48 -15.87 12.90
CA GLU A 194 -8.58 -15.61 11.46
C GLU A 194 -9.99 -15.89 10.94
N SER A 195 -10.49 -15.03 10.05
CA SER A 195 -11.68 -15.28 9.24
C SER A 195 -11.40 -14.92 7.79
N ALA A 196 -11.73 -15.80 6.85
CA ALA A 196 -11.62 -15.51 5.43
C ALA A 196 -12.71 -14.54 4.96
N ILE A 197 -12.39 -13.68 3.99
CA ILE A 197 -13.40 -12.93 3.24
C ILE A 197 -14.00 -13.89 2.20
N PRO A 198 -15.33 -14.06 2.16
CA PRO A 198 -15.95 -15.02 1.25
C PRO A 198 -15.68 -14.65 -0.21
N GLU A 199 -15.46 -15.66 -1.06
CA GLU A 199 -15.31 -15.52 -2.51
C GLU A 199 -14.25 -14.48 -2.94
N SER A 200 -13.19 -14.33 -2.14
CA SER A 200 -12.18 -13.28 -2.33
C SER A 200 -10.97 -13.70 -3.17
N THR A 201 -11.06 -14.80 -3.93
CA THR A 201 -9.93 -15.27 -4.75
C THR A 201 -9.45 -14.18 -5.72
N GLY A 202 -8.16 -13.84 -5.63
CA GLY A 202 -7.52 -12.75 -6.36
C GLY A 202 -7.73 -11.35 -5.79
N CYS A 203 -8.63 -11.17 -4.83
CA CYS A 203 -8.78 -9.92 -4.07
C CYS A 203 -7.80 -9.94 -2.89
N VAL A 204 -6.89 -8.98 -2.86
CA VAL A 204 -5.81 -8.89 -1.87
C VAL A 204 -5.60 -7.44 -1.44
N HIS A 205 -4.76 -7.20 -0.42
CA HIS A 205 -4.47 -5.85 0.09
C HIS A 205 -5.74 -5.08 0.50
N MET A 206 -6.71 -5.78 1.09
CA MET A 206 -7.91 -5.15 1.61
C MET A 206 -7.56 -4.02 2.57
N GLU A 207 -8.10 -2.83 2.34
CA GLU A 207 -8.16 -1.78 3.35
C GLU A 207 -9.59 -1.66 3.86
N ILE A 208 -9.72 -1.35 5.15
CA ILE A 208 -11.02 -1.28 5.83
C ILE A 208 -11.17 0.12 6.42
N GLN A 209 -12.32 0.75 6.18
CA GLN A 209 -12.69 2.00 6.85
C GLN A 209 -14.14 1.95 7.30
N ARG A 210 -14.42 2.65 8.41
CA ARG A 210 -15.78 2.85 8.92
C ARG A 210 -16.45 4.00 8.16
N LEU A 211 -17.63 3.75 7.63
CA LEU A 211 -18.47 4.75 6.97
C LEU A 211 -19.23 5.60 7.99
N LYS A 212 -19.76 6.73 7.52
CA LYS A 212 -20.51 7.68 8.36
C LYS A 212 -21.79 7.08 8.95
N ASP A 213 -22.41 6.13 8.26
CA ASP A 213 -23.61 5.43 8.74
C ASP A 213 -23.31 4.34 9.78
N GLY A 214 -22.04 4.09 10.08
CA GLY A 214 -21.58 3.08 11.03
C GLY A 214 -21.27 1.71 10.43
N SER A 215 -21.58 1.49 9.15
CA SER A 215 -21.11 0.30 8.43
C SER A 215 -19.63 0.43 8.06
N TYR A 216 -19.06 -0.63 7.50
CA TYR A 216 -17.67 -0.71 7.09
C TYR A 216 -17.57 -0.98 5.59
N LEU A 217 -16.62 -0.31 4.95
CA LEU A 217 -16.25 -0.48 3.56
C LEU A 217 -14.89 -1.17 3.47
N GLY A 218 -14.78 -2.13 2.56
CA GLY A 218 -13.54 -2.81 2.23
C GLY A 218 -13.20 -2.62 0.77
N LEU A 219 -12.02 -2.09 0.45
CA LEU A 219 -11.54 -1.94 -0.94
C LEU A 219 -10.29 -2.80 -1.16
N PHE A 220 -10.23 -3.46 -2.32
CA PHE A 220 -9.22 -4.48 -2.61
C PHE A 220 -8.44 -4.15 -3.88
N ARG A 221 -7.15 -4.52 -3.85
CA ARG A 221 -6.36 -4.74 -5.06
C ARG A 221 -6.81 -6.04 -5.72
N SER A 222 -6.76 -6.08 -7.05
CA SER A 222 -7.00 -7.31 -7.83
C SER A 222 -5.71 -7.88 -8.41
N ARG A 223 -5.44 -9.17 -8.16
CA ARG A 223 -4.38 -9.94 -8.83
C ARG A 223 -4.57 -9.99 -10.35
N TRP A 224 -5.80 -9.85 -10.82
CA TRP A 224 -6.18 -9.97 -12.23
C TRP A 224 -5.91 -8.72 -13.06
N ALA A 225 -5.45 -7.64 -12.42
CA ALA A 225 -5.24 -6.33 -13.02
C ALA A 225 -6.46 -5.84 -13.84
N ASP A 226 -7.66 -5.96 -13.29
CA ASP A 226 -8.92 -5.56 -13.90
C ASP A 226 -9.52 -4.34 -13.18
N HIS A 227 -10.09 -4.55 -11.99
CA HIS A 227 -10.86 -3.56 -11.25
C HIS A 227 -10.41 -3.50 -9.79
N ILE A 228 -10.69 -2.38 -9.14
CA ILE A 228 -10.78 -2.34 -7.68
C ILE A 228 -12.07 -3.07 -7.29
N TYR A 229 -11.98 -3.95 -6.31
CA TYR A 229 -13.16 -4.64 -5.77
C TYR A 229 -13.58 -3.99 -4.45
N LEU A 230 -14.87 -4.14 -4.12
CA LEU A 230 -15.51 -3.55 -2.95
C LEU A 230 -16.30 -4.63 -2.20
N ALA A 231 -16.17 -4.68 -0.88
CA ALA A 231 -17.04 -5.44 0.01
C ALA A 231 -17.58 -4.53 1.12
N THR A 232 -18.68 -4.93 1.74
CA THR A 232 -19.29 -4.20 2.85
C THR A 232 -19.45 -5.11 4.06
N SER A 233 -19.47 -4.50 5.24
CA SER A 233 -19.71 -5.20 6.50
C SER A 233 -20.50 -4.33 7.47
N PRO A 234 -21.50 -4.86 8.19
CA PRO A 234 -22.23 -4.10 9.20
C PRO A 234 -21.43 -3.90 10.50
N ASP A 235 -20.40 -4.72 10.74
CA ASP A 235 -19.70 -4.84 12.03
C ASP A 235 -18.17 -4.83 11.91
N GLY A 236 -17.62 -4.78 10.68
CA GLY A 236 -16.19 -4.88 10.40
C GLY A 236 -15.64 -6.31 10.46
N LEU A 237 -16.49 -7.31 10.72
CA LEU A 237 -16.12 -8.72 10.93
C LEU A 237 -16.78 -9.65 9.92
N SER A 238 -18.07 -9.42 9.65
CA SER A 238 -18.90 -10.20 8.74
C SER A 238 -18.95 -9.50 7.38
N TRP A 239 -18.25 -10.03 6.38
CA TRP A 239 -18.05 -9.37 5.09
C TRP A 239 -18.88 -9.99 3.98
N SER A 240 -19.42 -9.15 3.08
CA SER A 240 -19.98 -9.60 1.81
C SER A 240 -18.89 -10.11 0.86
N PRO A 241 -19.22 -10.95 -0.14
CA PRO A 241 -18.33 -11.21 -1.26
C PRO A 241 -17.88 -9.91 -1.96
N PRO A 242 -16.60 -9.76 -2.34
CA PRO A 242 -16.13 -8.60 -3.09
C PRO A 242 -16.77 -8.51 -4.48
N GLN A 243 -17.22 -7.31 -4.86
CA GLN A 243 -17.78 -7.01 -6.17
C GLN A 243 -16.91 -5.98 -6.90
N ALA A 244 -16.73 -6.14 -8.22
CA ALA A 244 -15.95 -5.21 -9.02
C ALA A 244 -16.61 -3.82 -9.05
N THR A 245 -15.80 -2.78 -8.88
CA THR A 245 -16.22 -1.39 -9.08
C THR A 245 -15.96 -0.95 -10.53
N VAL A 246 -16.39 0.25 -10.88
CA VAL A 246 -16.05 0.87 -12.18
C VAL A 246 -14.58 1.30 -12.29
N LEU A 247 -13.84 1.36 -11.18
CA LEU A 247 -12.47 1.84 -11.16
C LEU A 247 -11.50 0.73 -11.58
N PRO A 248 -10.58 0.99 -12.52
CA PRO A 248 -9.59 0.00 -12.95
C PRO A 248 -8.52 -0.22 -11.88
N ASN A 249 -7.86 -1.38 -11.90
CA ASN A 249 -6.69 -1.65 -11.06
C ASN A 249 -5.61 -2.41 -11.84
N ALA A 250 -4.36 -1.95 -11.79
CA ALA A 250 -3.23 -2.55 -12.52
C ALA A 250 -2.48 -3.63 -11.70
N ASN A 251 -3.16 -4.34 -10.79
CA ASN A 251 -2.53 -5.17 -9.75
C ASN A 251 -1.50 -4.33 -8.94
N ALA A 252 -1.96 -3.17 -8.49
CA ALA A 252 -1.21 -2.21 -7.69
C ALA A 252 -1.99 -1.89 -6.41
N GLY A 253 -1.25 -1.64 -5.32
CA GLY A 253 -1.85 -1.24 -4.05
C GLY A 253 -2.66 0.06 -4.19
N ILE A 254 -3.69 0.18 -3.37
CA ILE A 254 -4.52 1.37 -3.24
C ILE A 254 -4.43 1.88 -1.80
N CYS A 255 -4.92 3.08 -1.52
CA CYS A 255 -5.30 3.41 -0.15
C CYS A 255 -6.55 4.28 -0.12
N PHE A 256 -7.33 4.26 0.96
CA PHE A 256 -8.49 5.14 1.12
C PHE A 256 -8.81 5.50 2.57
N ASP A 257 -9.49 6.62 2.73
CA ASP A 257 -10.01 7.10 4.02
C ASP A 257 -11.40 7.75 3.83
N VAL A 258 -12.08 8.02 4.93
CA VAL A 258 -13.42 8.63 4.96
C VAL A 258 -13.32 9.99 5.66
N LEU A 259 -13.57 11.07 4.90
CA LEU A 259 -13.56 12.42 5.45
C LEU A 259 -14.67 12.62 6.48
N PRO A 260 -14.56 13.60 7.41
CA PRO A 260 -15.64 13.94 8.36
C PRO A 260 -17.01 14.22 7.70
N SER A 261 -17.02 14.66 6.44
CA SER A 261 -18.24 14.86 5.65
C SER A 261 -18.98 13.54 5.37
N GLY A 262 -18.27 12.41 5.35
CA GLY A 262 -18.72 11.09 4.88
C GLY A 262 -18.21 10.72 3.49
N ARG A 263 -17.47 11.63 2.83
CA ARG A 263 -16.87 11.38 1.51
C ARG A 263 -15.77 10.33 1.62
N VAL A 264 -15.84 9.31 0.79
CA VAL A 264 -14.77 8.32 0.62
C VAL A 264 -13.74 8.89 -0.34
N VAL A 265 -12.46 8.90 0.04
CA VAL A 265 -11.33 9.39 -0.78
C VAL A 265 -10.33 8.26 -0.99
N LEU A 266 -10.04 7.93 -2.24
CA LEU A 266 -9.23 6.79 -2.67
C LEU A 266 -8.06 7.27 -3.52
N VAL A 267 -6.84 6.78 -3.25
CA VAL A 267 -5.68 6.96 -4.11
C VAL A 267 -5.35 5.64 -4.79
N TYR A 268 -5.25 5.64 -6.12
CA TYR A 268 -5.06 4.43 -6.92
C TYR A 268 -4.45 4.74 -8.29
N ASN A 269 -3.99 3.71 -9.00
CA ASN A 269 -3.59 3.82 -10.39
C ASN A 269 -4.80 3.66 -11.31
N HIS A 270 -5.09 4.67 -12.15
CA HIS A 270 -6.16 4.59 -13.13
C HIS A 270 -5.69 3.85 -14.39
N SER A 271 -5.42 2.54 -14.23
CA SER A 271 -4.97 1.65 -15.29
C SER A 271 -5.30 0.20 -14.95
N SER A 272 -5.32 -0.67 -15.96
CA SER A 272 -5.58 -2.11 -15.90
C SER A 272 -4.70 -2.87 -16.91
N LYS A 273 -4.86 -4.18 -17.00
CA LYS A 273 -4.25 -5.02 -18.05
C LYS A 273 -4.61 -4.59 -19.47
N LEU A 274 -5.73 -3.87 -19.66
CA LEU A 274 -6.14 -3.39 -20.98
C LEU A 274 -5.18 -2.30 -21.52
N ASP A 275 -4.43 -1.66 -20.63
CA ASP A 275 -3.43 -0.64 -20.98
C ASP A 275 -2.02 -1.24 -21.16
N ALA A 276 -1.86 -2.54 -20.94
CA ALA A 276 -0.56 -3.19 -20.95
C ALA A 276 -0.04 -3.42 -22.38
N THR A 277 1.23 -3.09 -22.60
CA THR A 277 1.94 -3.38 -23.86
C THR A 277 2.78 -4.67 -23.79
N GLY A 278 2.79 -5.33 -22.63
CA GLY A 278 3.50 -6.58 -22.36
C GLY A 278 3.05 -7.22 -21.05
N ARG A 279 3.56 -8.42 -20.77
CA ARG A 279 3.25 -9.18 -19.55
C ARG A 279 4.54 -9.78 -18.99
N ARG A 280 4.72 -9.69 -17.67
CA ARG A 280 5.74 -10.42 -16.91
C ARG A 280 5.18 -11.77 -16.50
N GLN A 281 6.03 -12.79 -16.39
CA GLN A 281 5.58 -14.13 -15.98
C GLN A 281 5.26 -14.14 -14.47
N GLY A 282 6.12 -13.51 -13.68
CA GLY A 282 5.97 -13.37 -12.23
C GLY A 282 6.51 -12.05 -11.70
N LEU A 283 6.24 -11.82 -10.41
CA LEU A 283 6.70 -10.64 -9.71
C LEU A 283 8.22 -10.63 -9.47
N TYR A 284 8.86 -11.79 -9.35
CA TYR A 284 10.26 -11.91 -8.93
C TYR A 284 11.23 -12.41 -10.02
N ASP A 285 10.79 -12.39 -11.28
CA ASP A 285 11.57 -12.89 -12.44
C ASP A 285 12.97 -12.25 -12.59
N ASP A 286 13.18 -11.07 -12.02
CA ASP A 286 14.45 -10.34 -12.11
C ASP A 286 15.48 -10.73 -11.02
N ILE A 287 15.10 -11.54 -10.01
CA ILE A 287 16.01 -11.99 -8.96
C ILE A 287 16.96 -13.06 -9.54
N GLY A 288 18.26 -12.75 -9.58
CA GLY A 288 19.29 -13.59 -10.21
C GLY A 288 19.74 -14.82 -9.42
N ASP A 289 19.01 -15.25 -8.39
CA ASP A 289 19.43 -16.30 -7.44
C ASP A 289 19.11 -17.74 -7.94
N GLY A 290 19.08 -17.92 -9.27
CA GLY A 290 18.69 -19.17 -9.92
C GLY A 290 17.23 -19.16 -10.40
N VAL A 291 16.94 -19.95 -11.42
CA VAL A 291 15.56 -20.16 -11.89
C VAL A 291 14.87 -21.03 -10.86
N ASP A 292 13.75 -20.58 -10.31
CA ASP A 292 12.88 -21.45 -9.52
C ASP A 292 12.32 -22.54 -10.45
N GLU A 293 12.84 -23.76 -10.32
CA GLU A 293 12.51 -24.90 -11.17
C GLU A 293 11.16 -25.57 -10.82
N ARG A 294 10.49 -25.08 -9.76
CA ARG A 294 9.15 -25.57 -9.39
C ARG A 294 8.12 -25.28 -10.48
N GLN A 295 7.07 -26.11 -10.52
CA GLN A 295 5.99 -25.93 -11.48
C GLN A 295 5.19 -24.66 -11.14
N ASP A 296 4.90 -23.85 -12.16
CA ASP A 296 4.03 -22.69 -11.98
C ASP A 296 2.65 -23.06 -11.44
N GLN A 297 2.23 -22.34 -10.40
CA GLN A 297 0.92 -22.46 -9.80
C GLN A 297 -0.18 -22.36 -10.86
N ARG A 298 -1.09 -23.34 -10.87
CA ARG A 298 -2.25 -23.32 -11.77
C ARG A 298 -3.36 -22.42 -11.26
N SER A 299 -4.24 -21.99 -12.17
CA SER A 299 -5.51 -21.37 -11.79
C SER A 299 -6.42 -22.41 -11.13
N THR A 300 -7.14 -22.01 -10.08
CA THR A 300 -7.83 -22.97 -9.20
C THR A 300 -9.29 -23.22 -9.56
N GLU A 301 -10.07 -22.21 -9.97
CA GLU A 301 -11.53 -22.38 -10.09
C GLU A 301 -12.16 -21.83 -11.37
N ASP A 302 -11.65 -20.73 -11.93
CA ASP A 302 -12.29 -20.02 -13.06
C ASP A 302 -11.35 -19.74 -14.24
N GLY A 303 -10.15 -20.31 -14.21
CA GLY A 303 -9.14 -20.10 -15.24
C GLY A 303 -8.41 -18.75 -15.17
N ARG A 304 -8.72 -17.87 -14.21
CA ARG A 304 -8.02 -16.59 -14.06
C ARG A 304 -6.60 -16.81 -13.54
N GLU A 305 -5.69 -15.97 -14.03
CA GLU A 305 -4.30 -15.92 -13.62
C GLU A 305 -3.92 -14.49 -13.25
N SER A 306 -2.99 -14.36 -12.30
CA SER A 306 -2.38 -13.09 -11.94
C SER A 306 -1.78 -12.43 -13.17
N PHE A 307 -1.99 -11.13 -13.28
CA PHE A 307 -1.43 -10.31 -14.34
C PHE A 307 -0.35 -9.38 -13.77
N TRP A 308 0.85 -9.47 -14.34
CA TRP A 308 2.02 -8.68 -13.95
C TRP A 308 2.51 -7.86 -15.14
N GLY A 309 2.79 -6.58 -14.92
CA GLY A 309 3.29 -5.67 -15.96
C GLY A 309 2.27 -4.67 -16.53
N ALA A 310 1.05 -4.61 -15.98
CA ALA A 310 0.11 -3.53 -16.29
C ALA A 310 0.71 -2.19 -15.83
N PRO A 311 0.68 -1.13 -16.65
CA PRO A 311 1.33 0.13 -16.31
C PRO A 311 0.72 0.75 -15.04
N ARG A 312 1.57 1.35 -14.23
CA ARG A 312 1.20 1.92 -12.93
C ARG A 312 1.27 3.44 -12.99
N ALA A 313 0.46 4.01 -13.88
CA ALA A 313 0.21 5.44 -14.03
C ALA A 313 -1.07 5.65 -14.88
N PRO A 314 -1.74 6.81 -14.78
CA PRO A 314 -1.50 7.87 -13.80
C PRO A 314 -1.91 7.44 -12.38
N LEU A 315 -1.33 8.07 -11.36
CA LEU A 315 -1.83 7.98 -9.99
C LEU A 315 -2.92 9.03 -9.81
N CYS A 316 -4.12 8.59 -9.45
CA CYS A 316 -5.29 9.44 -9.28
C CYS A 316 -5.76 9.45 -7.83
N VAL A 317 -6.40 10.55 -7.45
CA VAL A 317 -7.29 10.62 -6.30
C VAL A 317 -8.72 10.55 -6.85
N ALA A 318 -9.51 9.58 -6.41
CA ALA A 318 -10.94 9.49 -6.66
C ALA A 318 -11.73 9.73 -5.38
N TRP A 319 -12.95 10.22 -5.51
CA TRP A 319 -13.84 10.42 -4.36
C TRP A 319 -15.28 10.06 -4.68
N SER A 320 -15.99 9.64 -3.63
CA SER A 320 -17.37 9.21 -3.68
C SER A 320 -18.17 9.81 -2.53
N ASP A 321 -19.32 10.38 -2.85
CA ASP A 321 -20.29 10.94 -1.88
C ASP A 321 -21.45 9.97 -1.58
N ASP A 322 -21.45 8.78 -2.17
CA ASP A 322 -22.50 7.76 -2.04
C ASP A 322 -21.98 6.40 -1.57
N SER A 323 -20.92 6.43 -0.75
CA SER A 323 -20.28 5.25 -0.14
C SER A 323 -19.64 4.28 -1.14
N GLY A 324 -19.01 4.83 -2.19
CA GLY A 324 -18.23 4.08 -3.17
C GLY A 324 -19.02 3.54 -4.36
N LYS A 325 -20.28 3.98 -4.56
CA LYS A 325 -21.11 3.52 -5.68
C LYS A 325 -20.79 4.27 -6.96
N THR A 326 -20.60 5.59 -6.86
CA THR A 326 -20.15 6.46 -7.96
C THR A 326 -18.89 7.21 -7.56
N TRP A 327 -18.08 7.57 -8.57
CA TRP A 327 -16.76 8.12 -8.36
C TRP A 327 -16.46 9.27 -9.32
N GLU A 328 -16.00 10.37 -8.76
CA GLU A 328 -15.27 11.42 -9.46
C GLU A 328 -13.76 11.18 -9.30
N ARG A 329 -12.94 11.75 -10.20
CA ARG A 329 -11.48 11.59 -10.10
C ARG A 329 -10.70 12.77 -10.65
N ARG A 330 -9.48 12.92 -10.14
CA ARG A 330 -8.45 13.84 -10.66
C ARG A 330 -7.08 13.17 -10.61
N VAL A 331 -6.24 13.47 -11.60
CA VAL A 331 -4.84 13.01 -11.61
C VAL A 331 -4.05 13.74 -10.52
N LEU A 332 -3.41 12.97 -9.64
CA LEU A 332 -2.48 13.49 -8.63
C LEU A 332 -1.07 13.57 -9.22
N GLU A 333 -0.64 12.50 -9.89
CA GLU A 333 0.67 12.38 -10.50
C GLU A 333 0.56 11.62 -11.83
N ASP A 334 1.22 12.15 -12.85
CA ASP A 334 1.22 11.58 -14.20
C ASP A 334 2.56 10.90 -14.52
N GLY A 335 2.56 10.02 -15.50
CA GLY A 335 3.75 9.27 -15.92
C GLY A 335 3.43 8.15 -16.91
N ASP A 336 4.47 7.46 -17.37
CA ASP A 336 4.30 6.31 -18.27
C ASP A 336 3.97 4.99 -17.53
N GLY A 337 4.20 4.97 -16.21
CA GLY A 337 3.89 3.81 -15.35
C GLY A 337 4.71 2.57 -15.67
N TYR A 338 5.86 2.70 -16.34
CA TYR A 338 6.62 1.55 -16.83
C TYR A 338 7.13 0.66 -15.68
N CYS A 339 6.66 -0.59 -15.63
CA CYS A 339 6.94 -1.55 -14.55
C CYS A 339 7.33 -2.96 -15.04
N MET A 340 7.84 -3.08 -16.27
CA MET A 340 8.24 -4.36 -16.87
C MET A 340 9.51 -4.97 -16.25
N THR A 341 10.12 -4.30 -15.27
CA THR A 341 11.25 -4.80 -14.48
C THR A 341 11.19 -4.22 -13.06
N ASN A 342 11.69 -4.97 -12.08
CA ASN A 342 11.94 -4.53 -10.71
C ASN A 342 13.34 -3.93 -10.52
N ASN A 343 14.15 -3.83 -11.58
CA ASN A 343 15.53 -3.35 -11.48
C ASN A 343 15.59 -1.84 -11.20
N SER A 344 15.73 -1.50 -9.91
CA SER A 344 15.95 -0.12 -9.45
C SER A 344 17.41 0.33 -9.53
N GLU A 345 18.38 -0.59 -9.51
CA GLU A 345 19.82 -0.25 -9.61
C GLU A 345 20.14 0.47 -10.94
N LYS A 346 19.52 0.02 -12.03
CA LYS A 346 19.59 0.66 -13.36
C LYS A 346 18.53 1.73 -13.58
N LYS A 347 17.69 2.01 -12.57
CA LYS A 347 16.64 3.05 -12.60
C LYS A 347 15.66 2.89 -13.78
N LEU A 348 15.35 1.65 -14.14
CA LEU A 348 14.53 1.36 -15.32
C LEU A 348 13.04 1.42 -15.01
N ASN A 349 12.64 1.03 -13.80
CA ASN A 349 11.24 1.13 -13.35
C ASN A 349 10.84 2.60 -13.16
N ARG A 350 9.66 2.98 -13.65
CA ARG A 350 9.07 4.32 -13.59
C ARG A 350 7.61 4.29 -13.11
N GLU A 351 7.26 3.28 -12.30
CA GLU A 351 5.92 3.16 -11.72
C GLU A 351 5.63 4.25 -10.69
N LEU A 352 4.36 4.60 -10.56
CA LEU A 352 3.78 5.33 -9.44
C LEU A 352 2.90 4.35 -8.69
N SER A 353 3.18 4.01 -7.44
CA SER A 353 2.51 2.84 -6.87
C SER A 353 2.45 2.83 -5.35
N TYR A 354 1.58 1.97 -4.80
CA TYR A 354 1.46 1.68 -3.37
C TYR A 354 1.32 2.95 -2.51
N PRO A 355 0.23 3.71 -2.73
CA PRO A 355 -0.03 4.89 -1.93
C PRO A 355 -0.38 4.52 -0.48
N SER A 356 -0.24 5.48 0.41
CA SER A 356 -0.73 5.51 1.77
C SER A 356 -1.25 6.91 2.04
N MET A 357 -2.33 7.03 2.82
CA MET A 357 -2.83 8.32 3.24
C MET A 357 -3.15 8.37 4.73
N VAL A 358 -3.11 9.57 5.30
CA VAL A 358 -3.65 9.88 6.62
C VAL A 358 -4.26 11.28 6.60
N LEU A 359 -5.37 11.45 7.32
CA LEU A 359 -6.04 12.74 7.48
C LEU A 359 -5.45 13.52 8.67
N GLY A 360 -5.18 14.82 8.50
CA GLY A 360 -4.62 15.69 9.52
C GLY A 360 -5.16 17.11 9.44
N GLY A 361 -6.10 17.47 10.30
CA GLY A 361 -6.74 18.78 10.29
C GLY A 361 -7.43 19.05 8.95
N ASP A 362 -6.97 20.06 8.22
CA ASP A 362 -7.44 20.45 6.88
C ASP A 362 -6.59 19.86 5.74
N ARG A 363 -5.69 18.91 6.06
CA ARG A 363 -4.76 18.28 5.11
C ARG A 363 -5.07 16.80 4.94
N ILE A 364 -4.88 16.34 3.71
CA ILE A 364 -4.72 14.93 3.39
C ILE A 364 -3.25 14.72 3.06
N HIS A 365 -2.59 13.90 3.85
CA HIS A 365 -1.21 13.51 3.63
C HIS A 365 -1.18 12.24 2.79
N ILE A 366 -0.44 12.23 1.70
CA ILE A 366 -0.31 11.09 0.80
C ILE A 366 1.17 10.78 0.61
N ALA A 367 1.55 9.51 0.70
CA ALA A 367 2.88 9.04 0.30
C ALA A 367 2.75 7.88 -0.67
N TYR A 368 3.62 7.82 -1.67
CA TYR A 368 3.62 6.76 -2.66
C TYR A 368 5.02 6.47 -3.18
N THR A 369 5.17 5.27 -3.75
CA THR A 369 6.38 4.88 -4.46
C THR A 369 6.52 5.71 -5.73
N PHE A 370 7.65 6.38 -5.86
CA PHE A 370 8.04 7.13 -7.05
C PHE A 370 9.18 6.39 -7.75
N TRP A 371 8.86 5.74 -8.87
CA TRP A 371 9.78 5.01 -9.74
C TRP A 371 10.56 3.87 -9.06
N ARG A 372 10.04 3.39 -7.92
CA ARG A 372 10.74 2.49 -6.98
C ARG A 372 12.10 3.01 -6.52
N GLN A 373 12.37 4.30 -6.67
CA GLN A 373 13.65 4.93 -6.33
C GLN A 373 13.53 5.80 -5.09
N ARG A 374 12.37 6.42 -4.88
CA ARG A 374 12.08 7.28 -3.73
C ARG A 374 10.65 7.04 -3.28
N ILE A 375 10.35 7.46 -2.05
CA ILE A 375 8.97 7.72 -1.63
C ILE A 375 8.71 9.21 -1.87
N LYS A 376 7.66 9.52 -2.63
CA LYS A 376 7.16 10.89 -2.79
C LYS A 376 6.04 11.12 -1.79
N TYR A 377 6.09 12.26 -1.13
CA TYR A 377 5.09 12.74 -0.20
C TYR A 377 4.38 13.95 -0.78
N VAL A 378 3.07 14.02 -0.58
CA VAL A 378 2.19 15.07 -1.07
C VAL A 378 1.20 15.48 0.03
N GLN A 379 0.87 16.77 0.10
CA GLN A 379 -0.24 17.29 0.87
C GLN A 379 -1.25 17.95 -0.08
N ILE A 380 -2.52 17.61 0.08
CA ILE A 380 -3.65 18.27 -0.60
C ILE A 380 -4.70 18.72 0.44
N GLN A 381 -5.67 19.53 0.01
CA GLN A 381 -6.81 19.97 0.81
C GLN A 381 -8.14 19.75 0.09
N ASP A 382 -9.23 20.20 0.70
CA ASP A 382 -10.59 20.09 0.16
C ASP A 382 -10.78 20.80 -1.20
N ASP A 383 -10.00 21.84 -1.50
CA ASP A 383 -10.02 22.51 -2.81
C ASP A 383 -9.58 21.59 -3.95
N PHE A 384 -8.89 20.48 -3.65
CA PHE A 384 -8.60 19.41 -4.59
C PHE A 384 -9.87 18.80 -5.20
N PHE A 385 -10.98 18.74 -4.46
CA PHE A 385 -12.22 18.12 -4.92
C PHE A 385 -13.15 19.09 -5.65
N MET A 386 -12.78 20.37 -5.72
CA MET A 386 -13.55 21.39 -6.43
C MET A 386 -13.27 21.24 -7.93
N ILE A 387 -14.21 20.68 -8.68
CA ILE A 387 -14.12 20.65 -10.14
C ILE A 387 -14.33 22.09 -10.62
N GLU A 388 -13.31 22.70 -11.25
CA GLU A 388 -13.52 23.99 -11.92
C GLU A 388 -14.69 23.80 -12.89
N PRO A 389 -15.71 24.68 -12.87
CA PRO A 389 -16.67 24.71 -13.95
C PRO A 389 -15.85 24.86 -15.21
N SER A 390 -15.94 23.87 -16.11
CA SER A 390 -15.38 23.97 -17.45
C SER A 390 -15.66 25.38 -17.94
N ILE A 391 -14.62 26.11 -18.36
CA ILE A 391 -14.78 27.34 -19.12
C ILE A 391 -15.51 26.95 -20.40
N LEU A 392 -16.84 26.83 -20.31
CA LEU A 392 -17.74 27.18 -21.38
C LEU A 392 -17.38 28.62 -21.69
N HIS A 393 -17.05 28.88 -22.96
CA HIS A 393 -16.61 30.15 -23.55
C HIS A 393 -15.09 30.26 -23.73
N LEU A 394 -14.61 29.75 -24.86
CA LEU A 394 -14.10 30.66 -25.89
C LEU A 394 -14.64 30.22 -27.26
N SER A 395 -15.32 31.18 -27.88
CA SER A 395 -15.94 31.28 -29.22
C SER A 395 -15.42 30.39 -30.34
#